data_AF-A0A2E0C5E6-F1
#
_entry.id   AF-A0A2E0C5E6-F1
#
_cell.length_a   1.000
_cell.length_b   1.000
_cell.length_c   1.000
_cell.angle_alpha   90.00
_cell.angle_beta   90.00
_cell.angle_gamma   90.00
#
_symmetry.space_group_name_H-M   'P 1'
#
loop_
_entity.id
_entity.type
_entity.pdbx_description
1 polymer ?
#
loop_
_entity_poly.entity_id
_entity_poly.type
_entity_poly.pdbx_seq_one_letter_code
_entity_poly.pdbx_strand_id
1 'polypeptide(L)'
;MPDLFIKRLNRGQGKELILYSQKDNDYKVFEGLPSVSGNQTHLRFHPTRFEWVGYSTTRQNRTFLPDAHDCPLCPMSDNKEPSDIPVDQYEVAIFTNRFSSFQLSENKAPSLEIETNQASGTCDVISYSANHHDEFSKLSTERVELIIQALSNRTRDLYGNSKIEYILPFENKGKEIGVTLDHPHG
;
A
#
# COMPACT_ATOMS: atom_id res chain seq x y z
N MET A 1 1.22 26.98 3.00
CA MET A 1 1.95 25.69 3.01
C MET A 1 2.70 25.62 1.69
N PRO A 2 3.96 25.18 1.66
CA PRO A 2 4.65 24.97 0.38
C PRO A 2 3.86 23.99 -0.48
N ASP A 3 3.97 24.15 -1.80
CA ASP A 3 3.28 23.28 -2.75
C ASP A 3 3.87 21.86 -2.69
N LEU A 4 2.98 20.88 -2.48
CA LEU A 4 3.31 19.45 -2.47
C LEU A 4 3.52 18.98 -3.92
N PHE A 5 4.68 18.42 -4.23
CA PHE A 5 4.93 17.83 -5.54
C PHE A 5 4.47 16.38 -5.56
N ILE A 6 3.64 16.03 -6.54
CA ILE A 6 3.01 14.71 -6.66
C ILE A 6 3.29 14.14 -8.04
N LYS A 7 3.95 12.97 -8.09
CA LYS A 7 4.15 12.20 -9.31
C LYS A 7 3.35 10.91 -9.23
N ARG A 8 2.54 10.63 -10.26
CA ARG A 8 1.74 9.40 -10.37
C ARG A 8 2.29 8.49 -11.46
N LEU A 9 2.43 7.22 -11.14
CA LEU A 9 2.93 6.16 -12.03
C LEU A 9 1.92 5.02 -12.06
N ASN A 10 1.57 4.56 -13.27
CA ASN A 10 0.68 3.42 -13.46
C ASN A 10 1.46 2.12 -13.25
N ARG A 11 0.95 1.22 -12.40
CA ARG A 11 1.55 -0.09 -12.09
C ARG A 11 0.79 -1.28 -12.69
N GLY A 12 -0.11 -1.00 -13.64
CA GLY A 12 -0.95 -1.96 -14.33
C GLY A 12 -2.13 -2.45 -13.50
N GLN A 13 -3.16 -3.00 -14.17
CA GLN A 13 -4.33 -3.62 -13.52
C GLN A 13 -5.05 -2.70 -12.51
N GLY A 14 -5.11 -1.40 -12.81
CA GLY A 14 -5.72 -0.39 -11.93
C GLY A 14 -4.91 -0.05 -10.68
N LYS A 15 -3.68 -0.56 -10.55
CA LYS A 15 -2.76 -0.20 -9.46
C LYS A 15 -1.95 1.03 -9.81
N GLU A 16 -1.66 1.82 -8.79
CA GLU A 16 -0.95 3.09 -8.91
C GLU A 16 0.19 3.16 -7.90
N LEU A 17 1.23 3.93 -8.24
CA LEU A 17 2.23 4.47 -7.32
C LEU A 17 2.17 5.99 -7.37
N ILE A 18 2.14 6.61 -6.20
CA ILE A 18 2.11 8.05 -5.99
C ILE A 18 3.34 8.42 -5.16
N LEU A 19 4.19 9.28 -5.71
CA LEU A 19 5.38 9.80 -5.07
C LEU A 19 5.11 11.22 -4.62
N TYR A 20 5.45 11.50 -3.36
CA TYR A 20 5.28 12.80 -2.72
C TYR A 20 6.66 13.35 -2.35
N SER A 21 6.93 14.60 -2.71
CA SER A 21 8.21 15.26 -2.45
C SER A 21 8.06 16.76 -2.15
N GLN A 22 9.06 17.32 -1.47
CA GLN A 22 9.10 18.76 -1.14
C GLN A 22 9.54 19.64 -2.32
N LYS A 23 10.22 19.02 -3.28
CA LYS A 23 10.67 19.66 -4.52
C LYS A 23 10.30 18.80 -5.71
N ASP A 24 10.26 19.42 -6.88
CA ASP A 24 10.16 18.67 -8.13
C ASP A 24 11.42 17.83 -8.33
N ASN A 25 11.23 16.52 -8.50
CA ASN A 25 12.30 15.56 -8.67
C ASN A 25 12.11 14.85 -10.00
N ASP A 26 13.20 14.68 -10.74
CA ASP A 26 13.21 13.80 -11.90
C ASP A 26 13.50 12.37 -11.42
N TYR A 27 12.61 11.44 -11.77
CA TYR A 27 12.66 10.05 -11.32
C TYR A 27 13.01 9.17 -12.52
N LYS A 28 14.06 8.37 -12.39
CA LYS A 28 14.31 7.28 -13.33
C LYS A 28 13.34 6.15 -13.00
N VAL A 29 12.46 5.81 -13.93
CA VAL A 29 11.45 4.76 -13.76
C VAL A 29 11.95 3.43 -14.34
N PHE A 30 11.66 2.33 -13.63
CA PHE A 30 12.05 0.98 -13.97
C PHE A 30 10.84 0.06 -14.18
N GLU A 31 11.08 -1.19 -14.55
CA GLU A 31 10.04 -2.23 -14.53
C GLU A 31 9.92 -2.80 -13.11
N GLY A 32 8.78 -2.52 -12.46
CA GLY A 32 8.52 -2.99 -11.10
C GLY A 32 7.91 -4.39 -11.03
N LEU A 33 7.64 -4.83 -9.80
CA LEU A 33 7.00 -6.11 -9.55
C LEU A 33 5.61 -6.20 -10.20
N PRO A 34 5.28 -7.34 -10.84
CA PRO A 34 4.02 -7.51 -11.52
C PRO A 34 2.86 -7.57 -10.53
N SER A 35 1.67 -7.25 -11.04
CA SER A 35 0.43 -7.43 -10.30
C SER A 35 0.11 -8.91 -10.06
N VAL A 36 -0.29 -9.25 -8.84
CA VAL A 36 -0.85 -10.57 -8.51
C VAL A 36 -2.30 -10.63 -8.98
N SER A 37 -2.64 -11.66 -9.76
CA SER A 37 -3.99 -11.96 -10.26
C SER A 37 -4.66 -13.06 -9.43
N GLY A 38 -5.97 -13.27 -9.63
CA GLY A 38 -6.70 -14.40 -9.05
C GLY A 38 -7.02 -14.30 -7.55
N ASN A 39 -6.80 -13.14 -6.93
CA ASN A 39 -7.17 -12.93 -5.53
C ASN A 39 -8.69 -12.85 -5.38
N GLN A 40 -9.29 -13.87 -4.76
CA GLN A 40 -10.70 -13.88 -4.42
C GLN A 40 -10.86 -13.31 -3.01
N THR A 41 -11.59 -12.20 -2.92
CA THR A 41 -11.83 -11.48 -1.67
C THR A 41 -13.32 -11.30 -1.40
N HIS A 42 -13.74 -11.54 -0.17
CA HIS A 42 -15.12 -11.33 0.26
C HIS A 42 -15.18 -11.10 1.77
N LEU A 43 -16.29 -10.53 2.22
CA LEU A 43 -16.59 -10.35 3.63
C LEU A 43 -17.56 -11.42 4.10
N ARG A 44 -17.42 -11.87 5.35
CA ARG A 44 -18.37 -12.75 6.05
C ARG A 44 -18.78 -12.10 7.36
N PHE A 45 -20.07 -12.11 7.68
CA PHE A 45 -20.57 -11.56 8.93
C PHE A 45 -20.38 -12.56 10.08
N HIS A 46 -19.84 -12.10 11.20
CA HIS A 46 -19.65 -12.89 12.41
C HIS A 46 -20.79 -12.63 13.40
N PRO A 47 -21.77 -13.55 13.58
CA PRO A 47 -23.04 -13.25 14.25
C PRO A 47 -22.91 -12.97 15.76
N THR A 48 -21.95 -13.57 16.46
CA THR A 48 -21.78 -13.33 17.91
C THR A 48 -20.95 -12.10 18.25
N ARG A 49 -20.17 -11.59 17.28
CA ARG A 49 -19.32 -10.39 17.43
C ARG A 49 -19.91 -9.17 16.73
N PHE A 50 -20.94 -9.38 15.90
CA PHE A 50 -21.59 -8.36 15.08
C PHE A 50 -20.58 -7.56 14.22
N GLU A 51 -19.62 -8.27 13.61
CA GLU A 51 -18.56 -7.66 12.80
C GLU A 51 -18.39 -8.36 11.45
N TRP A 52 -17.88 -7.63 10.46
CA TRP A 52 -17.49 -8.17 9.17
C TRP A 52 -16.02 -8.60 9.20
N VAL A 53 -15.74 -9.82 8.73
CA VAL A 53 -14.39 -10.38 8.64
C VAL A 53 -14.01 -10.53 7.16
N GLY A 54 -12.85 -9.99 6.79
CA GLY A 54 -12.31 -10.09 5.44
C GLY A 54 -11.59 -11.42 5.19
N TYR A 55 -11.91 -12.07 4.08
CA TYR A 55 -11.26 -13.29 3.61
C TYR A 55 -10.57 -13.00 2.29
N SER A 56 -9.31 -13.42 2.14
CA SER A 56 -8.51 -13.23 0.92
C SER A 56 -7.63 -14.45 0.67
N THR A 57 -7.83 -15.10 -0.47
CA THR A 57 -7.21 -16.41 -0.78
C THR A 57 -5.72 -16.32 -1.12
N THR A 58 -5.22 -15.18 -1.57
CA THR A 58 -3.81 -15.04 -2.00
C THR A 58 -2.88 -14.48 -0.93
N ARG A 59 -3.38 -14.13 0.27
CA ARG A 59 -2.52 -13.59 1.35
C ARG A 59 -1.49 -14.59 1.88
N GLN A 60 -1.75 -15.89 1.77
CA GLN A 60 -0.81 -16.94 2.19
C GLN A 60 0.48 -16.94 1.36
N ASN A 61 0.44 -16.42 0.13
CA ASN A 61 1.59 -16.37 -0.78
C ASN A 61 2.35 -15.04 -0.71
N ARG A 62 2.13 -14.24 0.34
CA ARG A 62 2.87 -12.99 0.53
C ARG A 62 4.35 -13.29 0.76
N THR A 63 5.20 -12.43 0.22
CA THR A 63 6.62 -12.41 0.61
C THR A 63 6.70 -12.21 2.12
N PHE A 64 7.26 -13.19 2.82
CA PHE A 64 7.41 -13.19 4.27
C PHE A 64 8.88 -12.96 4.60
N LEU A 65 9.20 -11.82 5.21
CA LEU A 65 10.56 -11.43 5.60
C LEU A 65 11.59 -11.65 4.46
N PRO A 66 11.46 -10.94 3.33
CA PRO A 66 12.52 -10.95 2.33
C PRO A 66 13.82 -10.46 2.96
N ASP A 67 14.96 -10.96 2.49
CA ASP A 67 16.25 -10.34 2.79
C ASP A 67 16.20 -8.86 2.39
N ALA A 68 16.99 -8.00 3.04
CA ALA A 68 16.95 -6.55 2.76
C ALA A 68 17.21 -6.21 1.27
N HIS A 69 17.94 -7.09 0.56
CA HIS A 69 18.18 -6.98 -0.89
C HIS A 69 16.90 -7.14 -1.71
N ASP A 70 15.94 -7.93 -1.22
CA ASP A 70 14.67 -8.24 -1.88
C ASP A 70 13.53 -7.35 -1.33
N CYS A 71 13.86 -6.24 -0.67
CA CYS A 71 12.89 -5.33 -0.07
C CYS A 71 12.04 -4.66 -1.17
N PRO A 72 10.71 -4.87 -1.18
CA PRO A 72 9.84 -4.28 -2.19
C PRO A 72 9.64 -2.77 -2.02
N LEU A 73 10.16 -2.18 -0.93
CA LEU A 73 10.05 -0.75 -0.64
C LEU A 73 11.37 -0.01 -0.95
N CYS A 74 12.48 -0.70 -1.18
CA CYS A 74 13.70 -0.01 -1.58
C CYS A 74 13.56 0.57 -3.00
N PRO A 75 14.15 1.74 -3.28
CA PRO A 75 14.26 2.24 -4.65
C PRO A 75 15.13 1.30 -5.49
N MET A 76 14.89 1.30 -6.80
CA MET A 76 15.61 0.44 -7.75
C MET A 76 16.86 1.14 -8.30
N SER A 77 17.98 0.43 -8.36
CA SER A 77 19.19 0.88 -9.07
C SER A 77 19.29 0.32 -10.49
N ASP A 78 18.72 -0.87 -10.73
CA ASP A 78 18.67 -1.56 -12.02
C ASP A 78 17.40 -2.43 -12.14
N ASN A 79 17.21 -3.10 -13.28
CA ASN A 79 16.05 -3.98 -13.54
C ASN A 79 16.25 -5.44 -13.07
N LYS A 80 17.32 -5.76 -12.33
CA LYS A 80 17.58 -7.14 -11.90
C LYS A 80 16.71 -7.54 -10.73
N GLU A 81 16.54 -6.61 -9.78
CA GLU A 81 15.76 -6.82 -8.56
C GLU A 81 14.53 -5.89 -8.56
N PRO A 82 13.36 -6.37 -9.04
CA PRO A 82 12.17 -5.55 -9.15
C PRO A 82 11.56 -5.20 -7.79
N SER A 83 11.07 -3.97 -7.66
CA SER A 83 10.48 -3.41 -6.43
C SER A 83 8.99 -3.06 -6.63
N ASP A 84 8.24 -2.88 -5.53
CA ASP A 84 6.91 -2.25 -5.58
C ASP A 84 7.01 -0.73 -5.83
N ILE A 85 8.19 -0.13 -5.64
CA ILE A 85 8.48 1.28 -5.89
C ILE A 85 9.57 1.38 -6.98
N PRO A 86 9.22 1.23 -8.28
CA PRO A 86 10.20 1.14 -9.36
C PRO A 86 10.74 2.50 -9.81
N VAL A 87 11.34 3.24 -8.88
CA VAL A 87 12.09 4.48 -9.15
C VAL A 87 13.43 4.46 -8.43
N ASP A 88 14.37 5.27 -8.90
CA ASP A 88 15.72 5.38 -8.35
C ASP A 88 15.81 6.13 -7.02
N GLN A 89 14.81 6.95 -6.72
CA GLN A 89 14.74 7.72 -5.48
C GLN A 89 13.30 8.10 -5.15
N TYR A 90 13.01 8.35 -3.88
CA TYR A 90 11.76 8.98 -3.45
C TYR A 90 11.89 9.52 -2.02
N GLU A 91 10.97 10.41 -1.64
CA GLU A 91 10.83 10.84 -0.25
C GLU A 91 9.74 10.02 0.44
N VAL A 92 8.49 10.15 0.02
CA VAL A 92 7.36 9.34 0.49
C VAL A 92 6.64 8.73 -0.70
N ALA A 93 6.26 7.46 -0.59
CA ALA A 93 5.58 6.73 -1.66
C ALA A 93 4.32 6.06 -1.12
N ILE A 94 3.19 6.21 -1.81
CA ILE A 94 1.97 5.45 -1.57
C ILE A 94 1.65 4.63 -2.82
N PHE A 95 1.43 3.32 -2.67
CA PHE A 95 1.08 2.47 -3.79
C PHE A 95 0.05 1.41 -3.44
N THR A 96 -0.70 0.96 -4.43
CA THR A 96 -1.71 -0.10 -4.24
C THR A 96 -1.04 -1.43 -3.92
N ASN A 97 -1.39 -2.03 -2.78
CA ASN A 97 -0.83 -3.28 -2.30
C ASN A 97 -1.11 -4.42 -3.30
N ARG A 98 -0.06 -5.13 -3.74
CA ARG A 98 -0.21 -6.27 -4.67
C ARG A 98 -1.09 -7.39 -4.12
N PHE A 99 -1.13 -7.55 -2.80
CA PHE A 99 -1.91 -8.53 -2.06
C PHE A 99 -3.07 -7.88 -1.30
N SER A 100 -3.68 -6.83 -1.87
CA SER A 100 -4.81 -6.11 -1.29
C SER A 100 -5.93 -7.06 -0.84
N SER A 101 -6.48 -6.83 0.36
CA SER A 101 -7.60 -7.64 0.88
C SER A 101 -8.96 -7.17 0.33
N PHE A 102 -8.99 -6.04 -0.36
CA PHE A 102 -10.17 -5.43 -0.98
C PHE A 102 -9.89 -5.10 -2.45
N GLN A 103 -10.93 -5.08 -3.28
CA GLN A 103 -10.81 -4.73 -4.70
C GLN A 103 -11.94 -3.78 -5.13
N LEU A 104 -11.59 -2.75 -5.90
CA LEU A 104 -12.56 -1.79 -6.47
C LEU A 104 -13.25 -2.33 -7.73
N SER A 105 -12.63 -3.28 -8.42
CA SER A 105 -13.22 -4.03 -9.51
C SER A 105 -14.37 -4.90 -9.03
N GLU A 106 -15.33 -5.18 -9.90
CA GLU A 106 -16.42 -6.09 -9.57
C GLU A 106 -15.87 -7.48 -9.21
N ASN A 107 -16.22 -7.96 -8.03
CA ASN A 107 -15.97 -9.33 -7.61
C ASN A 107 -17.26 -9.91 -7.03
N LYS A 108 -17.59 -11.14 -7.39
CA LYS A 108 -18.79 -11.81 -6.86
C LYS A 108 -18.46 -12.46 -5.53
N ALA A 109 -19.17 -12.05 -4.48
CA ALA A 109 -19.14 -12.77 -3.21
C ALA A 109 -19.69 -14.19 -3.41
N PRO A 110 -19.10 -15.22 -2.76
CA PRO A 110 -19.62 -16.58 -2.82
C PRO A 110 -20.97 -16.67 -2.10
N SER A 111 -21.88 -17.51 -2.60
CA SER A 111 -23.11 -17.85 -1.88
C SER A 111 -22.80 -18.88 -0.79
N LEU A 112 -22.95 -18.50 0.48
CA LEU A 112 -22.71 -19.36 1.64
C LEU A 112 -23.94 -19.33 2.56
N GLU A 113 -24.00 -20.24 3.54
CA GLU A 113 -25.07 -20.30 4.56
C GLU A 113 -25.00 -19.15 5.59
N ILE A 114 -23.94 -18.34 5.51
CA ILE A 114 -23.71 -17.16 6.34
C ILE A 114 -23.80 -15.91 5.47
N GLU A 115 -24.14 -14.77 6.09
CA GLU A 115 -24.21 -13.51 5.37
C GLU A 115 -22.83 -13.13 4.80
N THR A 116 -22.78 -12.86 3.50
CA THR A 116 -21.57 -12.54 2.75
C THR A 116 -21.74 -11.25 1.97
N ASN A 117 -20.69 -10.47 1.84
CA ASN A 117 -20.67 -9.27 1.01
C ASN A 117 -19.38 -9.18 0.19
N GLN A 118 -19.38 -8.31 -0.83
CA GLN A 118 -18.19 -7.99 -1.59
C GLN A 118 -17.18 -7.27 -0.69
N ALA A 119 -15.89 -7.60 -0.84
CA ALA A 119 -14.81 -6.84 -0.22
C ALA A 119 -14.44 -5.65 -1.12
N SER A 120 -15.38 -4.72 -1.29
CA SER A 120 -15.16 -3.52 -2.11
C SER A 120 -14.23 -2.53 -1.42
N GLY A 121 -13.16 -2.13 -2.09
CA GLY A 121 -12.20 -1.16 -1.55
C GLY A 121 -10.79 -1.31 -2.13
N THR A 122 -9.82 -0.66 -1.50
CA THR A 122 -8.40 -0.80 -1.84
C THR A 122 -7.57 -0.87 -0.56
N CYS A 123 -6.44 -1.56 -0.61
CA CYS A 123 -5.39 -1.45 0.38
C CYS A 123 -4.18 -0.83 -0.29
N ASP A 124 -3.72 0.30 0.22
CA ASP A 124 -2.46 0.89 -0.18
C ASP A 124 -1.39 0.60 0.90
N VAL A 125 -0.12 0.73 0.52
CA VAL A 125 1.02 0.75 1.43
C VAL A 125 1.67 2.12 1.30
N ILE A 126 2.05 2.72 2.41
CA ILE A 126 2.85 3.95 2.44
C ILE A 126 4.27 3.63 2.91
N SER A 127 5.29 3.95 2.11
CA SER A 127 6.68 3.95 2.54
C SER A 127 7.08 5.35 3.00
N TYR A 128 7.65 5.44 4.20
CA TYR A 128 7.99 6.72 4.86
C TYR A 128 9.34 7.30 4.39
N SER A 129 10.23 6.45 3.88
CA SER A 129 11.58 6.82 3.44
C SER A 129 12.10 5.86 2.39
N ALA A 130 12.99 6.31 1.50
CA ALA A 130 13.74 5.43 0.61
C ALA A 130 14.85 4.65 1.33
N ASN A 131 15.28 5.09 2.52
CA ASN A 131 16.30 4.40 3.31
C ASN A 131 15.66 3.29 4.16
N HIS A 132 16.10 2.05 3.91
CA HIS A 132 15.59 0.84 4.56
C HIS A 132 15.73 0.86 6.09
N HIS A 133 16.79 1.48 6.60
CA HIS A 133 17.12 1.45 8.03
C HIS A 133 16.58 2.67 8.80
N ASP A 134 15.80 3.54 8.17
CA ASP A 134 15.16 4.63 8.88
C ASP A 134 14.07 4.09 9.82
N GLU A 135 13.81 4.84 10.89
CA GLU A 135 12.74 4.56 11.83
C GLU A 135 11.82 5.76 11.91
N PHE A 136 10.49 5.53 11.88
CA PHE A 136 9.50 6.61 11.96
C PHE A 136 9.77 7.60 13.11
N SER A 137 10.14 7.08 14.29
CA SER A 137 10.44 7.86 15.49
C SER A 137 11.68 8.75 15.40
N LYS A 138 12.52 8.57 14.39
CA LYS A 138 13.75 9.33 14.15
C LYS A 138 13.67 10.23 12.92
N LEU A 139 12.55 10.21 12.19
CA LEU A 139 12.34 11.08 11.04
C LEU A 139 12.29 12.55 11.47
N SER A 140 12.75 13.44 10.60
CA SER A 140 12.65 14.88 10.85
C SER A 140 11.18 15.32 10.82
N THR A 141 10.88 16.44 11.48
CA THR A 141 9.54 17.03 11.49
C THR A 141 9.02 17.30 10.08
N GLU A 142 9.90 17.76 9.18
CA GLU A 142 9.57 18.05 7.79
C GLU A 142 9.19 16.77 7.02
N ARG A 143 9.83 15.64 7.34
CA ARG A 143 9.46 14.34 6.76
C ARG A 143 8.12 13.85 7.30
N VAL A 144 7.88 13.99 8.59
CA VAL A 144 6.57 13.64 9.20
C VAL A 144 5.46 14.50 8.61
N GLU A 145 5.69 15.80 8.41
CA GLU A 145 4.74 16.70 7.75
C GLU A 145 4.41 16.21 6.33
N LEU A 146 5.43 15.82 5.53
CA LEU A 146 5.23 15.26 4.19
C LEU A 146 4.38 13.97 4.21
N ILE A 147 4.61 13.09 5.19
CA ILE A 147 3.82 11.85 5.36
C ILE A 147 2.35 12.18 5.65
N ILE A 148 2.07 13.12 6.56
CA ILE A 148 0.71 13.55 6.87
C ILE A 148 0.04 14.22 5.65
N GLN A 149 0.78 15.04 4.90
CA GLN A 149 0.28 15.63 3.66
C GLN A 149 -0.05 14.57 2.60
N ALA A 150 0.82 13.57 2.43
CA ALA A 150 0.60 12.44 1.52
C ALA A 150 -0.65 11.64 1.91
N LEU A 151 -0.81 11.30 3.19
CA LEU A 151 -2.00 10.63 3.71
C LEU A 151 -3.27 11.46 3.49
N SER A 152 -3.22 12.77 3.78
CA SER A 152 -4.34 13.69 3.56
C SER A 152 -4.74 13.77 2.08
N ASN A 153 -3.75 13.87 1.18
CA ASN A 153 -3.99 13.89 -0.26
C ASN A 153 -4.64 12.58 -0.73
N ARG A 154 -4.03 11.44 -0.39
CA ARG A 154 -4.56 10.13 -0.81
C ARG A 154 -5.95 9.84 -0.22
N THR A 155 -6.17 10.21 1.04
CA THR A 155 -7.48 10.09 1.69
C THR A 155 -8.55 10.86 0.93
N ARG A 156 -8.24 12.09 0.49
CA ARG A 156 -9.15 12.89 -0.32
C ARG A 156 -9.46 12.26 -1.67
N ASP A 157 -8.44 11.73 -2.36
CA ASP A 157 -8.64 11.03 -3.63
C ASP A 157 -9.57 9.82 -3.48
N LEU A 158 -9.35 9.02 -2.43
CA LEU A 158 -10.13 7.81 -2.16
C LEU A 158 -11.57 8.12 -1.79
N TYR A 159 -11.83 9.17 -1.01
CA TYR A 159 -13.20 9.64 -0.75
C TYR A 159 -13.90 10.20 -2.01
N GLY A 160 -13.15 10.53 -3.06
CA GLY A 160 -13.72 10.82 -4.37
C GLY A 160 -14.42 9.63 -5.03
N ASN A 161 -14.22 8.40 -4.53
CA ASN A 161 -14.89 7.20 -4.98
C ASN A 161 -16.10 6.89 -4.10
N SER A 162 -17.31 6.90 -4.68
CA SER A 162 -18.56 6.65 -3.97
C SER A 162 -18.71 5.24 -3.37
N LYS A 163 -17.82 4.30 -3.73
CA LYS A 163 -17.76 2.96 -3.11
C LYS A 163 -16.94 2.94 -1.81
N ILE A 164 -16.24 4.02 -1.47
CA ILE A 164 -15.41 4.13 -0.26
C ILE A 164 -16.15 4.99 0.76
N GLU A 165 -16.63 4.36 1.82
CA GLU A 165 -17.33 5.04 2.91
C GLU A 165 -16.40 5.35 4.10
N TYR A 166 -15.27 4.65 4.20
CA TYR A 166 -14.35 4.76 5.32
C TYR A 166 -12.91 4.51 4.89
N ILE A 167 -11.98 5.24 5.51
CA ILE A 167 -10.53 5.12 5.27
C ILE A 167 -9.84 5.04 6.64
N LEU A 168 -9.02 4.02 6.83
CA LEU A 168 -8.26 3.78 8.06
C LEU A 168 -6.76 3.76 7.77
N PRO A 169 -6.05 4.89 7.95
CA PRO A 169 -4.59 4.87 8.04
C PRO A 169 -4.17 4.20 9.36
N PHE A 170 -3.22 3.28 9.29
CA PHE A 170 -2.61 2.66 10.47
C PHE A 170 -1.15 2.28 10.17
N GLU A 171 -0.40 1.94 11.21
CA GLU A 171 0.96 1.39 11.13
C GLU A 171 0.99 0.13 12.01
N ASN A 172 1.61 -0.94 11.52
CA ASN A 172 2.03 -2.05 12.37
C ASN A 172 3.56 -1.97 12.50
N LYS A 173 4.08 -1.94 13.73
CA LYS A 173 5.52 -1.86 14.01
C LYS A 173 5.99 -2.94 14.98
N GLY A 174 7.03 -3.68 14.60
CA GLY A 174 7.69 -4.69 15.41
C GLY A 174 7.46 -6.13 14.93
N LYS A 175 8.52 -6.93 14.88
CA LYS A 175 8.50 -8.33 14.44
C LYS A 175 7.53 -9.19 15.26
N GLU A 176 7.40 -8.88 16.55
CA GLU A 176 6.56 -9.62 17.49
C GLU A 176 5.05 -9.48 17.22
N ILE A 177 4.62 -8.45 16.46
CA ILE A 177 3.22 -8.23 16.10
C ILE A 177 2.91 -8.51 14.62
N GLY A 178 3.76 -9.28 13.95
CA GLY A 178 3.51 -9.76 12.59
C GLY A 178 3.89 -8.78 11.47
N VAL A 179 4.79 -7.84 11.74
CA VAL A 179 5.40 -7.02 10.68
C VAL A 179 6.29 -7.90 9.80
N THR A 180 6.00 -7.90 8.50
CA THR A 180 6.68 -8.75 7.51
C THR A 180 7.78 -8.03 6.73
N LEU A 181 7.98 -6.73 6.96
CA LEU A 181 8.99 -5.88 6.31
C LEU A 181 9.62 -4.93 7.34
N ASP A 182 10.94 -4.92 7.45
CA ASP A 182 11.66 -4.06 8.40
C ASP A 182 11.71 -2.58 7.96
N HIS A 183 11.58 -2.32 6.66
CA HIS A 183 11.56 -0.98 6.06
C HIS A 183 10.39 -0.13 6.62
N PRO A 184 10.58 1.16 6.96
CA PRO A 184 9.54 1.98 7.60
C PRO A 184 8.32 2.23 6.69
N HIS A 185 7.16 1.69 7.09
CA HIS A 185 5.93 1.75 6.29
C HIS A 185 4.65 1.65 7.14
N GLY A 186 3.51 1.96 6.53
CA GLY A 186 2.16 1.73 7.05
C GLY A 186 1.23 1.13 6.00
#